data_AF-A0AAN8J1S7-F1
#
_entry.id   AF-A0AAN8J1S7-F1
#
_cell.length_a   1.000
_cell.length_b   1.000
_cell.length_c   1.000
_cell.angle_alpha   90.00
_cell.angle_beta   90.00
_cell.angle_gamma   90.00
#
_symmetry.space_group_name_H-M   'P 1'
#
loop_
_entity.id
_entity.type
_entity.pdbx_description
1 polymer ?
#
loop_
_entity_poly.entity_id
_entity_poly.type
_entity_poly.pdbx_seq_one_letter_code
_entity_poly.pdbx_strand_id
1 'polypeptide(L)'
;MPISANLEERLQRELERKIKIVESSRARPSEELIQQRIVNYGNECYDTVSIVQQARYEYSALMQDKYDLFNKRGGAFHYLVKLKQMHGTHKRKREEVTTATELFVLAHEWYEILVTVGEVEELSRLDFLRKLGEEEYLEPTEPGDRNYPEPNRVHRNYERKNVTDMVKYQLIAFDVLLEEEKIAVERAEAETHRTAALEDETMRQLRESFLDLQDEIRRQTEETTEWMHTMRNQCASIMKQCVKTTECSKAVMEELKKVTEGHRKISVKLTACAEDCRQLSMQVGESARKLTSWMDRKDEDDDLENPTFGRKRKFGDIEMPHAD
;
A
#
# COMPACT_ATOMS: atom_id res chain seq x y z
N MET A 1 -37.65 35.29 -63.81
CA MET A 1 -36.17 35.27 -63.90
C MET A 1 -35.59 35.84 -62.61
N PRO A 2 -35.07 35.02 -61.67
CA PRO A 2 -34.48 35.49 -60.41
C PRO A 2 -32.94 35.35 -60.33
N ILE A 3 -32.28 34.89 -61.40
CA ILE A 3 -30.84 34.57 -61.40
C ILE A 3 -29.95 35.83 -61.39
N SER A 4 -30.43 36.95 -61.95
CA SER A 4 -29.66 38.19 -62.09
C SER A 4 -29.32 38.85 -60.75
N ALA A 5 -30.29 38.97 -59.84
CA ALA A 5 -30.09 39.65 -58.56
C ALA A 5 -29.15 38.87 -57.62
N ASN A 6 -29.22 37.54 -57.64
CA ASN A 6 -28.34 36.69 -56.84
C ASN A 6 -26.88 36.76 -57.34
N LEU A 7 -26.68 36.80 -58.66
CA LEU A 7 -25.35 36.95 -59.24
C LEU A 7 -24.75 38.31 -58.91
N GLU A 8 -25.54 39.38 -59.03
CA GLU A 8 -25.11 40.75 -58.71
C GLU A 8 -24.70 40.88 -57.24
N GLU A 9 -25.51 40.37 -56.30
CA GLU A 9 -25.19 40.36 -54.88
C GLU A 9 -23.91 39.56 -54.56
N ARG A 10 -23.68 38.45 -55.28
CA ARG A 10 -22.45 37.66 -55.12
C ARG A 10 -21.22 38.41 -55.62
N LEU A 11 -21.30 39.03 -56.79
CA LEU A 11 -20.21 39.80 -57.37
C LEU A 11 -19.88 41.03 -56.52
N GLN A 12 -20.90 41.72 -56.00
CA GLN A 12 -20.70 42.85 -55.10
C GLN A 12 -19.94 42.43 -53.83
N ARG A 13 -20.34 41.33 -53.19
CA ARG A 13 -19.63 40.78 -52.02
C ARG A 13 -18.20 40.35 -52.32
N GLU A 14 -17.95 39.83 -53.51
CA GLU A 14 -16.61 39.45 -53.95
C GLU A 14 -15.73 40.69 -54.16
N LEU A 15 -16.27 41.73 -54.81
CA LEU A 15 -15.57 42.99 -55.04
C LEU A 15 -15.24 43.68 -53.71
N GLU A 16 -16.20 43.81 -52.80
CA GLU A 16 -16.01 44.39 -51.46
C GLU A 16 -14.91 43.65 -50.69
N ARG A 17 -14.88 42.32 -50.78
CA ARG A 17 -13.83 41.50 -50.15
C ARG A 17 -12.45 41.79 -50.75
N LYS A 18 -12.33 41.83 -52.07
CA LYS A 18 -11.05 42.12 -52.75
C LYS A 18 -10.56 43.54 -52.45
N ILE A 19 -11.45 44.53 -52.41
CA ILE A 19 -11.13 45.91 -51.98
C ILE A 19 -10.55 45.89 -50.57
N LYS A 20 -11.21 45.21 -49.62
CA LYS A 20 -10.73 45.09 -48.24
C LYS A 20 -9.33 44.45 -48.15
N ILE A 21 -9.03 43.44 -48.98
CA ILE A 21 -7.69 42.83 -49.03
C ILE A 21 -6.64 43.87 -49.46
N VAL A 22 -6.94 44.66 -50.49
CA VAL A 22 -6.03 45.71 -50.98
C VAL A 22 -5.83 46.80 -49.92
N GLU A 23 -6.91 47.29 -49.30
CA GLU A 23 -6.87 48.36 -48.30
C GLU A 23 -6.14 47.95 -47.01
N SER A 24 -6.26 46.68 -46.61
CA SER A 24 -5.60 46.16 -45.40
C SER A 24 -4.13 45.81 -45.60
N SER A 25 -3.65 45.79 -46.84
CA SER A 25 -2.29 45.37 -47.16
C SER A 25 -1.34 46.56 -47.25
N ARG A 26 -0.20 46.46 -46.57
CA ARG A 26 0.81 47.54 -46.52
C ARG A 26 1.45 47.82 -47.88
N ALA A 27 1.56 46.79 -48.71
CA ALA A 27 2.14 46.87 -50.04
C ALA A 27 1.50 45.81 -50.93
N ARG A 28 1.48 46.09 -52.24
CA ARG A 28 1.10 45.13 -53.26
C ARG A 28 2.22 44.08 -53.42
N PRO A 29 1.94 42.78 -53.29
CA PRO A 29 2.93 41.74 -53.54
C PRO A 29 3.22 41.61 -55.04
N SER A 30 4.44 41.20 -55.40
CA SER A 30 4.80 40.87 -56.79
C SER A 30 4.22 39.53 -57.22
N GLU A 31 4.20 39.27 -58.52
CA GLU A 31 3.79 37.97 -59.07
C GLU A 31 4.64 36.84 -58.49
N GLU A 32 5.97 36.98 -58.45
CA GLU A 32 6.87 35.93 -57.96
C GLU A 32 6.60 35.61 -56.48
N LEU A 33 6.32 36.63 -55.67
CA LEU A 33 6.00 36.43 -54.25
C LEU A 33 4.67 35.68 -54.08
N ILE A 34 3.67 35.96 -54.92
CA ILE A 34 2.39 35.26 -54.88
C ILE A 34 2.56 33.81 -55.32
N GLN A 35 3.26 33.57 -56.43
CA GLN A 35 3.55 32.23 -56.93
C GLN A 35 4.26 31.40 -55.85
N GLN A 36 5.29 31.96 -55.21
CA GLN A 36 5.99 31.30 -54.11
C GLN A 36 5.05 30.97 -52.94
N ARG A 37 4.13 31.88 -52.58
CA ARG A 37 3.15 31.64 -51.50
C ARG A 37 2.15 30.54 -51.87
N ILE A 38 1.68 30.49 -53.11
CA ILE A 38 0.78 29.44 -53.58
C ILE A 38 1.46 28.07 -53.47
N VAL A 39 2.72 27.97 -53.89
CA VAL A 39 3.51 26.73 -53.75
C VAL A 39 3.68 26.35 -52.29
N ASN A 40 4.18 27.26 -51.47
CA ASN A 40 4.49 27.00 -50.07
C ASN A 40 3.24 26.58 -49.28
N TYR A 41 2.21 27.43 -49.26
CA TYR A 41 1.00 27.16 -48.48
C TYR A 41 0.16 26.05 -49.11
N GLY A 42 0.23 25.87 -50.44
CA GLY A 42 -0.41 24.73 -51.11
C GLY A 42 0.21 23.41 -50.67
N ASN A 43 1.54 23.34 -50.59
CA ASN A 43 2.24 22.17 -50.07
C ASN A 43 1.89 21.89 -48.61
N GLU A 44 1.88 22.92 -47.74
CA GLU A 44 1.43 22.78 -46.35
C GLU A 44 -0.02 22.26 -46.25
N CYS A 45 -0.91 22.71 -47.14
CA CYS A 45 -2.28 22.20 -47.21
C CYS A 45 -2.33 20.71 -47.59
N TYR A 46 -1.48 20.25 -48.51
CA TYR A 46 -1.38 18.83 -48.85
C TYR A 46 -0.80 17.99 -47.70
N ASP A 47 0.19 18.52 -47.00
CA ASP A 47 0.82 17.84 -45.87
C ASP A 47 -0.14 17.67 -44.68
N THR A 48 -1.23 18.45 -44.64
CA THR A 48 -2.32 18.31 -43.66
C THR A 48 -2.87 16.89 -43.56
N VAL A 49 -2.96 16.16 -44.68
CA VAL A 49 -3.42 14.75 -44.68
C VAL A 49 -2.54 13.90 -43.78
N SER A 50 -1.22 14.02 -43.94
CA SER A 50 -0.24 13.31 -43.11
C SER A 50 -0.27 13.76 -41.65
N ILE A 51 -0.48 15.06 -41.40
CA ILE A 51 -0.56 15.63 -40.05
C ILE A 51 -1.73 15.02 -39.27
N VAL A 52 -2.92 14.97 -39.88
CA VAL A 52 -4.13 14.40 -39.27
C VAL A 52 -3.95 12.91 -39.00
N GLN A 53 -3.39 12.18 -39.97
CA GLN A 53 -3.15 10.76 -39.82
C GLN A 53 -2.14 10.45 -38.71
N GLN A 54 -1.03 11.19 -38.67
CA GLN A 54 -0.02 11.06 -37.63
C GLN A 54 -0.62 11.37 -36.24
N ALA A 55 -1.46 12.39 -36.12
CA ALA A 55 -2.17 12.69 -34.88
C ALA A 55 -3.08 11.54 -34.44
N ARG A 56 -3.78 10.87 -35.39
CA ARG A 56 -4.57 9.67 -35.09
C ARG A 56 -3.73 8.50 -34.61
N TYR A 57 -2.56 8.28 -35.19
CA TYR A 57 -1.65 7.23 -34.73
C TYR A 57 -1.08 7.54 -33.34
N GLU A 58 -0.68 8.78 -33.08
CA GLU A 58 -0.23 9.25 -31.77
C GLU A 58 -1.31 9.02 -30.70
N TYR A 59 -2.56 9.39 -30.99
CA TYR A 59 -3.70 9.14 -30.11
C TYR A 59 -3.93 7.63 -29.88
N SER A 60 -3.99 6.86 -30.96
CA SER A 60 -4.25 5.41 -30.89
C SER A 60 -3.17 4.68 -30.09
N ALA A 61 -1.89 5.02 -30.30
CA ALA A 61 -0.77 4.46 -29.56
C ALA A 61 -0.88 4.80 -28.06
N LEU A 62 -1.18 6.05 -27.71
CA LEU A 62 -1.35 6.46 -26.32
C LEU A 62 -2.52 5.74 -25.63
N MET A 63 -3.61 5.48 -26.36
CA MET A 63 -4.76 4.74 -25.85
C MET A 63 -4.44 3.26 -25.61
N GLN A 64 -3.63 2.63 -26.47
CA GLN A 64 -3.16 1.26 -26.29
C GLN A 64 -2.21 1.15 -25.08
N ASP A 65 -1.34 2.13 -24.90
CA ASP A 65 -0.37 2.19 -23.79
C ASP A 65 -0.99 2.53 -22.42
N LYS A 66 -2.32 2.74 -22.33
CA LYS A 66 -2.99 3.18 -21.10
C LYS A 66 -2.61 2.31 -19.91
N TYR A 67 -2.75 0.99 -20.02
CA TYR A 67 -2.48 0.07 -18.91
C TYR A 67 -1.01 0.11 -18.45
N ASP A 68 -0.09 0.15 -19.41
CA ASP A 68 1.35 0.22 -19.12
C ASP A 68 1.75 1.53 -18.46
N LEU A 69 1.09 2.64 -18.81
CA LEU A 69 1.32 3.94 -18.18
C LEU A 69 0.77 4.00 -16.76
N PHE A 70 -0.36 3.34 -16.49
CA PHE A 70 -0.93 3.23 -15.15
C PHE A 70 -0.06 2.41 -14.19
N ASN A 71 0.62 1.38 -14.70
CA ASN A 71 1.50 0.51 -13.90
C ASN A 71 2.90 1.11 -13.63
N LYS A 72 3.25 2.22 -14.28
CA LYS A 72 4.54 2.90 -14.10
C LYS A 72 4.47 3.96 -13.00
N ARG A 73 5.64 4.44 -12.55
CA ARG A 73 5.75 5.53 -11.57
C ARG A 73 5.01 6.77 -12.08
N GLY A 74 4.07 7.27 -11.29
CA GLY A 74 3.20 8.40 -11.65
C GLY A 74 1.82 7.98 -12.19
N GLY A 75 1.63 6.71 -12.53
CA GLY A 75 0.33 6.07 -12.80
C GLY A 75 -0.66 6.91 -13.60
N ALA A 76 -1.88 7.03 -13.07
CA ALA A 76 -2.97 7.78 -13.68
C ALA A 76 -2.61 9.25 -13.99
N PHE A 77 -1.86 9.91 -13.12
CA PHE A 77 -1.43 11.29 -13.32
C PHE A 77 -0.46 11.42 -14.51
N HIS A 78 0.48 10.48 -14.66
CA HIS A 78 1.40 10.48 -15.79
C HIS A 78 0.67 10.30 -17.13
N TYR A 79 -0.31 9.40 -17.17
CA TYR A 79 -1.18 9.21 -18.34
C TYR A 79 -1.97 10.48 -18.67
N LEU A 80 -2.58 11.12 -17.66
CA LEU A 80 -3.31 12.38 -17.83
C LEU A 80 -2.44 13.50 -18.43
N VAL A 81 -1.21 13.66 -17.91
CA VAL A 81 -0.27 14.68 -18.42
C VAL A 81 0.06 14.43 -19.89
N LYS A 82 0.33 13.17 -20.28
CA LYS A 82 0.61 12.82 -21.68
C LYS A 82 -0.58 13.14 -22.59
N LEU A 83 -1.80 12.78 -22.19
CA LEU A 83 -3.02 13.11 -22.95
C LEU A 83 -3.19 14.62 -23.13
N LYS A 84 -3.01 15.42 -22.07
CA LYS A 84 -3.10 16.88 -22.16
C LYS A 84 -2.06 17.50 -23.08
N GLN A 85 -0.82 17.02 -23.03
CA GLN A 85 0.26 17.50 -23.88
C GLN A 85 0.00 17.19 -25.36
N MET A 86 -0.45 15.96 -25.65
CA MET A 86 -0.82 15.54 -27.00
C MET A 86 -2.01 16.37 -27.51
N HIS A 87 -3.09 16.49 -26.74
CA HIS A 87 -4.25 17.31 -27.10
C HIS A 87 -3.87 18.77 -27.39
N GLY A 88 -3.05 19.39 -26.54
CA GLY A 88 -2.56 20.75 -26.77
C GLY A 88 -1.69 20.87 -28.03
N THR A 89 -0.91 19.84 -28.35
CA THR A 89 -0.08 19.80 -29.57
C THR A 89 -0.95 19.67 -30.82
N HIS A 90 -1.95 18.79 -30.80
CA HIS A 90 -2.87 18.59 -31.92
C HIS A 90 -3.74 19.82 -32.18
N LYS A 91 -4.21 20.47 -31.11
CA LYS A 91 -4.93 21.74 -31.23
C LYS A 91 -4.11 22.81 -31.95
N ARG A 92 -2.82 22.94 -31.60
CA ARG A 92 -1.90 23.87 -32.29
C ARG A 92 -1.71 23.49 -33.75
N LYS A 93 -1.46 22.21 -34.06
CA LYS A 93 -1.34 21.72 -35.45
C LYS A 93 -2.59 22.07 -36.28
N ARG A 94 -3.79 21.95 -35.71
CA ARG A 94 -5.05 22.32 -36.37
C ARG A 94 -5.14 23.83 -36.65
N GLU A 95 -4.67 24.67 -35.74
CA GLU A 95 -4.57 26.13 -35.93
C GLU A 95 -3.57 26.48 -37.06
N GLU A 96 -2.43 25.79 -37.12
CA GLU A 96 -1.43 25.94 -38.18
C GLU A 96 -2.02 25.58 -39.56
N VAL A 97 -2.73 24.46 -39.68
CA VAL A 97 -3.43 24.05 -40.91
C VAL A 97 -4.47 25.10 -41.34
N THR A 98 -5.21 25.65 -40.39
CA THR A 98 -6.21 26.69 -40.65
C THR A 98 -5.52 27.94 -41.22
N THR A 99 -4.43 28.35 -40.59
CA THR A 99 -3.63 29.52 -40.99
C THR A 99 -3.02 29.32 -42.39
N ALA A 100 -2.44 28.15 -42.67
CA ALA A 100 -1.89 27.83 -44.00
C ALA A 100 -2.97 27.90 -45.09
N THR A 101 -4.18 27.39 -44.81
CA THR A 101 -5.31 27.44 -45.73
C THR A 101 -5.76 28.88 -46.01
N GLU A 102 -5.85 29.71 -44.98
CA GLU A 102 -6.21 31.13 -45.12
C GLU A 102 -5.17 31.88 -45.96
N LEU A 103 -3.89 31.62 -45.73
CA LEU A 103 -2.79 32.23 -46.48
C LEU A 103 -2.72 31.74 -47.92
N PHE A 104 -3.02 30.46 -48.17
CA PHE A 104 -3.15 29.90 -49.52
C PHE A 104 -4.30 30.57 -50.29
N VAL A 105 -5.48 30.67 -49.68
CA VAL A 105 -6.63 31.37 -50.27
C VAL A 105 -6.29 32.82 -50.56
N LEU A 106 -5.66 33.53 -49.61
CA LEU A 106 -5.24 34.92 -49.78
C LEU A 106 -4.23 35.09 -50.93
N ALA A 107 -3.32 34.14 -51.13
CA ALA A 107 -2.39 34.17 -52.25
C ALA A 107 -3.12 34.06 -53.60
N HIS A 108 -4.12 33.17 -53.70
CA HIS A 108 -4.98 33.11 -54.89
C HIS A 108 -5.78 34.39 -55.11
N GLU A 109 -6.34 34.98 -54.06
CA GLU A 109 -7.07 36.26 -54.14
C GLU A 109 -6.15 37.37 -54.67
N TRP A 110 -4.93 37.46 -54.16
CA TRP A 110 -3.93 38.40 -54.66
C TRP A 110 -3.58 38.16 -56.11
N TYR A 111 -3.46 36.90 -56.54
CA TYR A 111 -3.16 36.60 -57.94
C TYR A 111 -4.28 37.07 -58.87
N GLU A 112 -5.54 36.86 -58.49
CA GLU A 112 -6.71 37.36 -59.22
C GLU A 112 -6.77 38.89 -59.26
N ILE A 113 -6.37 39.56 -58.16
CA ILE A 113 -6.29 41.03 -58.12
C ILE A 113 -5.23 41.54 -59.09
N LEU A 114 -4.04 40.93 -59.15
CA LEU A 114 -2.99 41.33 -60.09
C LEU A 114 -3.42 41.19 -61.55
N VAL A 115 -4.15 40.12 -61.87
CA VAL A 115 -4.75 39.95 -63.20
C VAL A 115 -5.76 41.06 -63.50
N THR A 116 -6.63 41.38 -62.52
CA THR A 116 -7.67 42.40 -62.69
C THR A 116 -7.10 43.79 -62.95
N VAL A 117 -5.97 44.15 -62.32
CA VAL A 117 -5.30 45.44 -62.53
C VAL A 117 -4.38 45.45 -63.77
N GLY A 118 -4.28 44.33 -64.49
CA GLY A 118 -3.47 44.21 -65.70
C GLY A 118 -1.96 44.08 -65.46
N GLU A 119 -1.54 43.73 -64.23
CA GLU A 119 -0.12 43.49 -63.91
C GLU A 119 0.33 42.08 -64.28
N VAL A 120 -0.61 41.13 -64.33
CA VAL A 120 -0.37 39.76 -64.77
C VAL A 120 -1.39 39.38 -65.84
N GLU A 121 -0.95 38.65 -66.86
CA GLU A 121 -1.85 38.06 -67.84
C GLU A 121 -2.57 36.82 -67.26
N GLU A 122 -3.89 36.74 -67.42
CA GLU A 122 -4.67 35.58 -66.95
C GLU A 122 -4.16 34.26 -67.52
N LEU A 123 -3.69 34.26 -68.77
CA LEU A 123 -3.10 33.07 -69.39
C LEU A 123 -1.82 32.61 -68.67
N SER A 124 -0.97 33.54 -68.24
CA SER A 124 0.23 33.24 -67.46
C SER A 124 -0.11 32.67 -66.09
N ARG A 125 -1.13 33.22 -65.41
CA ARG A 125 -1.64 32.68 -64.14
C ARG A 125 -2.12 31.24 -64.29
N LEU A 126 -2.93 30.97 -65.32
CA LEU A 126 -3.47 29.63 -65.58
C LEU A 126 -2.38 28.64 -66.00
N ASP A 127 -1.41 29.07 -66.80
CA ASP A 127 -0.25 28.26 -67.21
C ASP A 127 0.62 27.89 -66.02
N PHE A 128 0.86 28.82 -65.10
CA PHE A 128 1.56 28.56 -63.83
C PHE A 128 0.84 27.50 -62.99
N LEU A 129 -0.46 27.65 -62.75
CA LEU A 129 -1.23 26.68 -61.96
C LEU A 129 -1.27 25.30 -62.62
N ARG A 130 -1.33 25.25 -63.96
CA ARG A 130 -1.26 24.00 -64.71
C ARG A 130 0.09 23.31 -64.53
N LYS A 131 1.20 24.07 -64.69
CA LYS A 131 2.57 23.55 -64.49
C LYS A 131 2.78 22.99 -63.09
N LEU A 132 2.27 23.67 -62.05
CA LEU A 132 2.30 23.12 -60.69
C LEU A 132 1.55 21.79 -60.58
N GLY A 133 0.44 21.64 -61.31
CA GLY A 133 -0.32 20.41 -61.38
C GLY A 133 0.37 19.26 -62.12
N GLU A 134 1.38 19.55 -62.93
CA GLU A 134 2.18 18.58 -63.67
C GLU A 134 3.41 18.11 -62.87
N GLU A 135 3.70 18.70 -61.72
CA GLU A 135 4.81 18.27 -60.85
C GLU A 135 4.48 16.94 -60.15
N GLU A 136 5.44 16.01 -60.21
CA GLU A 136 5.36 14.73 -59.49
C GLU A 136 5.84 14.90 -58.04
N TYR A 137 4.99 14.51 -57.10
CA TYR A 137 5.29 14.42 -55.67
C TYR A 137 5.40 12.96 -55.25
N LEU A 138 6.31 12.69 -54.33
CA LEU A 138 6.45 11.37 -53.70
C LEU A 138 5.77 11.40 -52.34
N GLU A 139 4.68 10.66 -52.21
CA GLU A 139 3.95 10.51 -50.95
C GLU A 139 4.20 9.12 -50.36
N PRO A 140 4.47 9.03 -49.04
CA PRO A 140 4.69 7.75 -48.38
C PRO A 140 3.40 6.91 -48.39
N THR A 141 3.55 5.60 -48.61
CA THR A 141 2.46 4.62 -48.47
C THR A 141 2.30 4.13 -47.04
N GLU A 142 1.10 3.70 -46.69
CA GLU A 142 0.78 3.12 -45.38
C GLU A 142 0.76 1.58 -45.39
N PRO A 143 1.01 0.93 -44.23
CA PRO A 143 0.80 -0.51 -44.09
C PRO A 143 -0.64 -0.89 -44.44
N GLY A 144 -0.82 -1.66 -45.52
CA GLY A 144 -2.13 -2.02 -46.06
C GLY A 144 -2.36 -1.51 -47.49
N ASP A 145 -1.56 -0.54 -47.93
CA ASP A 145 -1.55 -0.11 -49.33
C ASP A 145 -0.95 -1.18 -50.23
N ARG A 146 -1.47 -1.26 -51.47
CA ARG A 146 -1.04 -2.25 -52.47
C ARG A 146 0.45 -2.20 -52.78
N ASN A 147 1.06 -1.02 -52.67
CA ASN A 147 2.46 -0.77 -53.03
C ASN A 147 3.39 -0.58 -51.81
N TYR A 148 2.90 -0.81 -50.58
CA TYR A 148 3.73 -0.63 -49.39
C TYR A 148 4.97 -1.56 -49.40
N PRO A 149 6.18 -1.06 -49.08
CA PRO A 149 6.51 0.26 -48.52
C PRO A 149 6.99 1.32 -49.54
N GLU A 150 6.80 1.11 -50.85
CA GLU A 150 7.30 2.02 -51.87
C GLU A 150 6.44 3.30 -51.97
N PRO A 151 7.03 4.51 -52.00
CA PRO A 151 6.29 5.76 -52.14
C PRO A 151 5.46 5.82 -53.42
N ASN A 152 4.26 6.40 -53.33
CA ASN A 152 3.40 6.65 -54.48
C ASN A 152 3.81 7.97 -55.17
N ARG A 153 3.78 7.96 -56.50
CA ARG A 153 3.88 9.17 -57.31
C ARG A 153 2.50 9.76 -57.49
N VAL A 154 2.33 11.00 -57.06
CA VAL A 154 1.06 11.72 -57.14
C VAL A 154 1.26 13.09 -57.77
N HIS A 155 0.19 13.60 -58.37
CA HIS A 155 0.12 14.97 -58.86
C HIS A 155 -0.83 15.76 -57.98
N ARG A 156 -0.41 16.95 -57.57
CA ARG A 156 -1.15 17.83 -56.67
C ARG A 156 -1.90 18.88 -57.48
N ASN A 157 -3.16 19.14 -57.17
CA ASN A 157 -3.99 20.12 -57.85
C ASN A 157 -4.10 21.40 -57.01
N TYR A 158 -3.45 22.47 -57.48
CA TYR A 158 -3.39 23.77 -56.78
C TYR A 158 -4.56 24.70 -57.12
N GLU A 159 -5.67 24.20 -57.67
CA GLU A 159 -6.88 25.01 -57.79
C GLU A 159 -7.42 25.34 -56.39
N ARG A 160 -7.70 26.63 -56.15
CA ARG A 160 -8.22 27.14 -54.87
C ARG A 160 -9.34 26.25 -54.31
N LYS A 161 -10.29 25.85 -55.15
CA LYS A 161 -11.45 25.06 -54.74
C LYS A 161 -11.05 23.64 -54.30
N ASN A 162 -10.18 22.96 -55.03
CA ASN A 162 -9.83 21.57 -54.74
C ASN A 162 -9.02 21.47 -53.44
N VAL A 163 -8.05 22.37 -53.25
CA VAL A 163 -7.27 22.42 -52.01
C VAL A 163 -8.16 22.79 -50.82
N THR A 164 -9.04 23.80 -50.95
CA THR A 164 -9.92 24.19 -49.85
C THR A 164 -10.95 23.12 -49.50
N ASP A 165 -11.52 22.42 -50.48
CA ASP A 165 -12.42 21.29 -50.24
C ASP A 165 -11.68 20.14 -49.55
N MET A 166 -10.47 19.79 -50.01
CA MET A 166 -9.63 18.78 -49.37
C MET A 166 -9.32 19.14 -47.91
N VAL A 167 -8.79 20.33 -47.64
CA VAL A 167 -8.45 20.74 -46.27
C VAL A 167 -9.68 20.83 -45.39
N LYS A 168 -10.84 21.23 -45.93
CA LYS A 168 -12.09 21.21 -45.18
C LYS A 168 -12.45 19.80 -44.67
N TYR A 169 -12.30 18.77 -45.49
CA TYR A 169 -12.52 17.39 -45.04
C TYR A 169 -11.51 16.98 -43.96
N GLN A 170 -10.25 17.38 -44.12
CA GLN A 170 -9.20 17.09 -43.13
C GLN A 170 -9.45 17.81 -41.80
N LEU A 171 -9.87 19.08 -41.82
CA LEU A 171 -10.23 19.84 -40.62
C LEU A 171 -11.42 19.22 -39.89
N ILE A 172 -12.44 18.73 -40.61
CA ILE A 172 -13.55 17.98 -39.99
C ILE A 172 -13.02 16.72 -39.31
N ALA A 173 -12.16 15.95 -39.98
CA ALA A 173 -11.56 14.74 -39.40
C ALA A 173 -10.69 15.06 -38.18
N PHE A 174 -10.00 16.21 -38.18
CA PHE A 174 -9.19 16.69 -37.09
C PHE A 174 -10.04 17.16 -35.90
N ASP A 175 -11.13 17.90 -36.16
CA ASP A 175 -12.04 18.37 -35.12
C ASP A 175 -12.73 17.20 -34.40
N VAL A 176 -13.07 16.11 -35.13
CA VAL A 176 -13.55 14.86 -34.52
C VAL A 176 -12.49 14.26 -33.59
N LEU A 177 -11.24 14.15 -34.05
CA LEU A 177 -10.14 13.63 -33.22
C LEU A 177 -9.93 14.49 -31.96
N LEU A 178 -9.95 15.82 -32.08
CA LEU A 178 -9.79 16.73 -30.94
C LEU A 178 -10.91 16.57 -29.90
N GLU A 179 -12.15 16.28 -30.33
CA GLU A 179 -13.24 16.01 -29.39
C GLU A 179 -13.07 14.64 -28.71
N GLU A 180 -12.63 13.61 -29.45
CA GLU A 180 -12.30 12.29 -28.86
C GLU A 180 -11.19 12.41 -27.80
N GLU A 181 -10.16 13.20 -28.08
CA GLU A 181 -9.07 13.48 -27.15
C GLU A 181 -9.53 14.26 -25.93
N LYS A 182 -10.37 15.28 -26.13
CA LYS A 182 -10.94 16.07 -25.03
C LYS A 182 -11.75 15.18 -24.09
N ILE A 183 -12.61 14.33 -24.63
CA ILE A 183 -13.38 13.34 -23.84
C ILE A 183 -12.42 12.40 -23.11
N ALA A 184 -11.32 11.97 -23.74
CA ALA A 184 -10.32 11.13 -23.09
C ALA A 184 -9.60 11.86 -21.94
N VAL A 185 -9.27 13.15 -22.12
CA VAL A 185 -8.69 14.00 -21.07
C VAL A 185 -9.66 14.11 -19.89
N GLU A 186 -10.92 14.47 -20.11
CA GLU A 186 -11.93 14.59 -19.05
C GLU A 186 -12.11 13.28 -18.27
N ARG A 187 -12.13 12.14 -18.97
CA ARG A 187 -12.18 10.82 -18.33
C ARG A 187 -10.94 10.54 -17.49
N ALA A 188 -9.75 10.84 -18.02
CA ALA A 188 -8.49 10.64 -17.31
C ALA A 188 -8.37 11.56 -16.08
N GLU A 189 -8.89 12.78 -16.14
CA GLU A 189 -8.98 13.70 -14.99
C GLU A 189 -9.86 13.11 -13.89
N ALA A 190 -11.07 12.68 -14.24
CA ALA A 190 -12.00 12.06 -13.30
C ALA A 190 -11.40 10.79 -12.66
N GLU A 191 -10.74 9.95 -13.45
CA GLU A 191 -10.06 8.74 -12.98
C GLU A 191 -8.88 9.06 -12.06
N THR A 192 -8.09 10.09 -12.37
CA THR A 192 -6.98 10.56 -11.54
C THR A 192 -7.51 11.08 -10.19
N HIS A 193 -8.55 11.91 -10.19
CA HIS A 193 -9.18 12.40 -8.96
C HIS A 193 -9.75 11.28 -8.11
N ARG A 194 -10.42 10.31 -8.73
CA ARG A 194 -10.94 9.13 -8.04
C ARG A 194 -9.82 8.30 -7.41
N THR A 195 -8.73 8.09 -8.15
CA THR A 195 -7.57 7.32 -7.67
C THR A 195 -6.91 8.03 -6.49
N ALA A 196 -6.68 9.34 -6.58
CA ALA A 196 -6.14 10.14 -5.48
C ALA A 196 -7.02 10.08 -4.22
N ALA A 197 -8.35 10.18 -4.38
CA ALA A 197 -9.28 10.08 -3.26
C ALA A 197 -9.24 8.68 -2.59
N LEU A 198 -9.11 7.61 -3.39
CA LEU A 198 -8.96 6.26 -2.86
C LEU A 198 -7.61 6.09 -2.14
N GLU A 199 -6.52 6.61 -2.70
CA GLU A 199 -5.20 6.59 -2.08
C GLU A 199 -5.23 7.34 -0.73
N ASP A 200 -5.80 8.54 -0.67
CA ASP A 200 -5.93 9.31 0.57
C ASP A 200 -6.76 8.56 1.63
N GLU A 201 -7.87 7.95 1.23
CA GLU A 201 -8.73 7.16 2.11
C GLU A 201 -8.01 5.90 2.64
N THR A 202 -7.30 5.17 1.77
CA THR A 202 -6.50 4.02 2.21
C THR A 202 -5.37 4.43 3.14
N MET A 203 -4.70 5.56 2.89
CA MET A 203 -3.68 6.11 3.78
C MET A 203 -4.25 6.54 5.13
N ARG A 204 -5.47 7.09 5.15
CA ARG A 204 -6.20 7.40 6.40
C ARG A 204 -6.48 6.12 7.19
N GLN A 205 -7.04 5.09 6.56
CA GLN A 205 -7.31 3.80 7.19
C GLN A 205 -6.04 3.12 7.72
N LEU A 206 -4.95 3.17 6.94
CA LEU A 206 -3.66 2.65 7.39
C LEU A 206 -3.18 3.38 8.65
N ARG A 207 -3.24 4.72 8.67
CA ARG A 207 -2.86 5.51 9.85
C ARG A 207 -3.70 5.16 11.07
N GLU A 208 -5.01 4.99 10.90
CA GLU A 208 -5.92 4.56 11.97
C GLU A 208 -5.52 3.19 12.50
N SER A 209 -5.30 2.21 11.62
CA SER A 209 -4.85 0.87 12.02
C SER A 209 -3.48 0.87 12.72
N PHE A 210 -2.58 1.78 12.34
CA PHE A 210 -1.28 1.96 13.02
C PHE A 210 -1.45 2.52 14.42
N LEU A 211 -2.37 3.47 14.62
CA LEU A 211 -2.69 4.01 15.95
C LEU A 211 -3.31 2.94 16.84
N ASP A 212 -4.27 2.18 16.33
CA ASP A 212 -4.90 1.08 17.06
C ASP A 212 -3.86 0.03 17.50
N LEU A 213 -2.93 -0.33 16.59
CA LEU A 213 -1.84 -1.24 16.90
C LEU A 213 -0.88 -0.66 17.95
N GLN A 214 -0.61 0.63 17.89
CA GLN A 214 0.25 1.31 18.87
C GLN A 214 -0.41 1.33 20.26
N ASP A 215 -1.70 1.61 20.35
CA ASP A 215 -2.46 1.58 21.60
C ASP A 215 -2.51 0.17 22.19
N GLU A 216 -2.70 -0.85 21.35
CA GLU A 216 -2.68 -2.25 21.78
C GLU A 216 -1.30 -2.67 22.32
N ILE A 217 -0.20 -2.28 21.65
CA ILE A 217 1.16 -2.51 22.14
C ILE A 217 1.38 -1.83 23.50
N ARG A 218 0.89 -0.59 23.67
CA ARG A 218 0.97 0.11 24.96
C ARG A 218 0.22 -0.64 26.05
N ARG A 219 -1.03 -1.06 25.78
CA ARG A 219 -1.85 -1.84 26.71
C ARG A 219 -1.15 -3.13 27.13
N GLN A 220 -0.63 -3.91 26.17
CA GLN A 220 0.11 -5.13 26.48
C GLN A 220 1.37 -4.88 27.31
N THR A 221 2.06 -3.76 27.05
CA THR A 221 3.23 -3.36 27.83
C THR A 221 2.84 -3.07 29.27
N GLU A 222 1.77 -2.28 29.48
CA GLU A 222 1.23 -1.96 30.80
C GLU A 222 0.82 -3.24 31.56
N GLU A 223 0.02 -4.12 30.94
CA GLU A 223 -0.39 -5.40 31.51
C GLU A 223 0.81 -6.29 31.89
N THR A 224 1.82 -6.35 31.02
CA THR A 224 3.05 -7.11 31.30
C THR A 224 3.81 -6.52 32.48
N THR A 225 3.89 -5.19 32.59
CA THR A 225 4.54 -4.53 33.73
C THR A 225 3.81 -4.75 35.05
N GLU A 226 2.47 -4.68 35.05
CA GLU A 226 1.64 -4.96 36.21
C GLU A 226 1.76 -6.42 36.65
N TRP A 227 1.75 -7.35 35.70
CA TRP A 227 1.96 -8.77 35.97
C TRP A 227 3.34 -9.03 36.56
N MET A 228 4.41 -8.44 36.00
CA MET A 228 5.76 -8.54 36.55
C MET A 228 5.85 -7.96 37.97
N HIS A 229 5.17 -6.85 38.24
CA HIS A 229 5.13 -6.25 39.58
C HIS A 229 4.42 -7.18 40.58
N THR A 230 3.28 -7.73 40.19
CA THR A 230 2.54 -8.72 40.99
C THR A 230 3.39 -9.94 41.30
N MET A 231 4.06 -10.48 40.28
CA MET A 231 4.94 -11.64 40.45
C MET A 231 6.12 -11.35 41.36
N ARG A 232 6.74 -10.19 41.24
CA ARG A 232 7.81 -9.75 42.14
C ARG A 232 7.34 -9.70 43.59
N ASN A 233 6.15 -9.15 43.84
CA ASN A 233 5.58 -9.05 45.18
C ASN A 233 5.25 -10.43 45.77
N GLN A 234 4.72 -11.35 44.97
CA GLN A 234 4.47 -12.73 45.39
C GLN A 234 5.78 -13.46 45.73
N CYS A 235 6.80 -13.36 44.87
CA CYS A 235 8.13 -13.92 45.14
C CYS A 235 8.73 -13.36 46.44
N ALA A 236 8.65 -12.05 46.66
CA ALA A 236 9.14 -11.42 47.89
C ALA A 236 8.40 -11.92 49.15
N SER A 237 7.07 -12.10 49.05
CA SER A 237 6.25 -12.66 50.13
C SER A 237 6.64 -14.10 50.45
N ILE A 238 6.79 -14.95 49.42
CA ILE A 238 7.23 -16.34 49.57
C ILE A 238 8.61 -16.39 50.21
N MET A 239 9.57 -15.58 49.74
CA MET A 239 10.91 -15.52 50.34
C MET A 239 10.84 -15.14 51.82
N LYS A 240 10.03 -14.14 52.19
CA LYS A 240 9.84 -13.75 53.59
C LYS A 240 9.24 -14.88 54.44
N GLN A 241 8.28 -15.63 53.88
CA GLN A 241 7.70 -16.79 54.54
C GLN A 241 8.73 -17.92 54.70
N CYS A 242 9.54 -18.21 53.69
CA CYS A 242 10.63 -19.19 53.77
C CYS A 242 11.64 -18.81 54.87
N VAL A 243 12.04 -17.54 54.96
CA VAL A 243 12.91 -17.06 56.04
C VAL A 243 12.26 -17.31 57.40
N LYS A 244 11.00 -16.90 57.59
CA LYS A 244 10.27 -17.15 58.84
C LYS A 244 10.16 -18.62 59.20
N THR A 245 9.84 -19.49 58.22
CA THR A 245 9.73 -20.94 58.44
C THR A 245 11.08 -21.55 58.80
N THR A 246 12.18 -21.10 58.17
CA THR A 246 13.53 -21.58 58.52
C THR A 246 13.95 -21.12 59.92
N GLU A 247 13.61 -19.91 60.34
CA GLU A 247 13.81 -19.43 61.71
C GLU A 247 12.98 -20.24 62.74
N CYS A 248 11.69 -20.44 62.48
CA CYS A 248 10.84 -21.30 63.31
C CYS A 248 11.39 -22.73 63.39
N SER A 249 11.82 -23.30 62.26
CA SER A 249 12.40 -24.65 62.21
C SER A 249 13.70 -24.73 63.01
N LYS A 250 14.57 -23.71 62.94
CA LYS A 250 15.77 -23.61 63.79
C LYS A 250 15.42 -23.57 65.28
N ALA A 251 14.42 -22.79 65.66
CA ALA A 251 13.96 -22.71 67.05
C ALA A 251 13.41 -24.06 67.54
N VAL A 252 12.57 -24.72 66.75
CA VAL A 252 12.05 -26.07 67.06
C VAL A 252 13.19 -27.08 67.18
N MET A 253 14.16 -27.08 66.26
CA MET A 253 15.32 -27.96 66.33
C MET A 253 16.15 -27.73 67.59
N GLU A 254 16.27 -26.49 68.06
CA GLU A 254 17.01 -26.18 69.29
C GLU A 254 16.26 -26.66 70.54
N GLU A 255 14.93 -26.51 70.59
CA GLU A 255 14.11 -27.13 71.64
C GLU A 255 14.19 -28.66 71.60
N LEU A 256 14.16 -29.26 70.41
CA LEU A 256 14.27 -30.69 70.23
C LEU A 256 15.63 -31.22 70.72
N LYS A 257 16.74 -30.48 70.48
CA LYS A 257 18.03 -30.78 71.10
C LYS A 257 17.98 -30.74 72.62
N LYS A 258 17.35 -29.72 73.23
CA LYS A 258 17.20 -29.63 74.70
C LYS A 258 16.42 -30.82 75.26
N VAL A 259 15.32 -31.19 74.60
CA VAL A 259 14.51 -32.37 74.97
C VAL A 259 15.33 -33.64 74.83
N THR A 260 16.08 -33.80 73.73
CA THR A 260 16.93 -34.98 73.50
C THR A 260 18.02 -35.09 74.58
N GLU A 261 18.65 -33.98 74.94
CA GLU A 261 19.65 -33.93 76.02
C GLU A 261 19.02 -34.21 77.40
N GLY A 262 17.80 -33.70 77.64
CA GLY A 262 17.00 -34.04 78.82
C GLY A 262 16.69 -35.54 78.90
N HIS A 263 16.22 -36.11 77.79
CA HIS A 263 15.95 -37.55 77.66
C HIS A 263 17.21 -38.39 77.87
N ARG A 264 18.36 -37.94 77.34
CA ARG A 264 19.67 -38.57 77.58
C ARG A 264 20.03 -38.59 79.07
N LYS A 265 19.87 -37.46 79.77
CA LYS A 265 20.11 -37.38 81.23
C LYS A 265 19.17 -38.28 82.03
N ILE A 266 17.88 -38.31 81.67
CA ILE A 266 16.90 -39.21 82.28
C ILE A 266 17.30 -40.65 82.05
N SER A 267 17.65 -41.02 80.82
CA SER A 267 18.11 -42.36 80.46
C SER A 267 19.33 -42.77 81.28
N VAL A 268 20.35 -41.92 81.40
CA VAL A 268 21.53 -42.18 82.26
C VAL A 268 21.13 -42.40 83.71
N LYS A 269 20.24 -41.57 84.27
CA LYS A 269 19.73 -41.75 85.64
C LYS A 269 18.93 -43.04 85.81
N LEU A 270 18.10 -43.39 84.84
CA LEU A 270 17.32 -44.64 84.84
C LEU A 270 18.24 -45.85 84.73
N THR A 271 19.32 -45.76 83.95
CA THR A 271 20.34 -46.81 83.84
C THR A 271 21.08 -46.97 85.18
N ALA A 272 21.50 -45.86 85.80
CA ALA A 272 22.13 -45.86 87.11
C ALA A 272 21.19 -46.42 88.20
N CYS A 273 19.92 -46.02 88.20
CA CYS A 273 18.91 -46.55 89.12
C CYS A 273 18.63 -48.03 88.86
N ALA A 274 18.62 -48.47 87.60
CA ALA A 274 18.53 -49.89 87.26
C ALA A 274 19.77 -50.66 87.74
N GLU A 275 20.96 -50.07 87.67
CA GLU A 275 22.20 -50.60 88.25
C GLU A 275 22.13 -50.69 89.78
N ASP A 276 21.63 -49.65 90.45
CA ASP A 276 21.43 -49.59 91.90
C ASP A 276 20.39 -50.62 92.35
N CYS A 277 19.27 -50.75 91.63
CA CYS A 277 18.29 -51.81 91.86
C CYS A 277 18.88 -53.20 91.62
N ARG A 278 19.77 -53.36 90.63
CA ARG A 278 20.48 -54.62 90.38
C ARG A 278 21.45 -54.92 91.54
N GLN A 279 22.19 -53.93 92.04
CA GLN A 279 23.07 -54.07 93.21
C GLN A 279 22.30 -54.36 94.49
N LEU A 280 21.19 -53.67 94.74
CA LEU A 280 20.27 -53.94 95.85
C LEU A 280 19.68 -55.34 95.74
N SER A 281 19.28 -55.76 94.54
CA SER A 281 18.81 -57.12 94.30
C SER A 281 19.91 -58.16 94.55
N MET A 282 21.17 -57.88 94.20
CA MET A 282 22.30 -58.72 94.57
C MET A 282 22.56 -58.73 96.09
N GLN A 283 22.49 -57.59 96.78
CA GLN A 283 22.65 -57.48 98.24
C GLN A 283 21.53 -58.19 98.99
N VAL A 284 20.29 -58.08 98.51
CA VAL A 284 19.14 -58.85 99.03
C VAL A 284 19.33 -60.32 98.72
N GLY A 285 19.83 -60.68 97.54
CA GLY A 285 20.18 -62.06 97.19
C GLY A 285 21.33 -62.65 98.02
N GLU A 286 22.30 -61.84 98.44
CA GLU A 286 23.36 -62.22 99.38
C GLU A 286 22.88 -62.27 100.83
N SER A 287 22.00 -61.34 101.22
CA SER A 287 21.38 -61.32 102.55
C SER A 287 20.42 -62.49 102.73
N ALA A 288 19.67 -62.85 101.70
CA ALA A 288 18.86 -64.07 101.64
C ALA A 288 19.76 -65.31 101.75
N ARG A 289 20.87 -65.39 101.01
CA ARG A 289 21.86 -66.48 101.14
C ARG A 289 22.49 -66.55 102.54
N LYS A 290 22.73 -65.41 103.20
CA LYS A 290 23.18 -65.35 104.60
C LYS A 290 22.10 -65.77 105.59
N LEU A 291 20.83 -65.48 105.31
CA LEU A 291 19.69 -65.91 106.13
C LEU A 291 19.46 -67.42 106.01
N THR A 292 19.59 -67.99 104.79
CA THR A 292 19.55 -69.45 104.58
C THR A 292 20.72 -70.14 105.27
N SER A 293 21.93 -69.56 105.21
CA SER A 293 23.11 -70.04 105.97
C SER A 293 22.99 -69.88 107.50
N TRP A 294 22.11 -68.99 108.00
CA TRP A 294 21.80 -68.86 109.43
C TRP A 294 20.70 -69.82 109.86
N MET A 295 19.75 -70.15 108.97
CA MET A 295 18.69 -71.13 109.21
C MET A 295 19.18 -72.57 109.06
N ASP A 296 20.24 -72.86 108.30
CA ASP A 296 20.84 -74.20 108.19
C ASP A 296 21.78 -74.56 109.38
N ARG A 297 21.88 -73.72 110.42
CA ARG A 297 22.80 -73.93 111.57
C ARG A 297 22.13 -73.94 112.94
N LYS A 298 20.80 -73.94 112.98
CA LYS A 298 20.01 -74.06 114.21
C LYS A 298 18.76 -74.89 113.91
N ASP A 299 18.68 -76.02 114.60
CA ASP A 299 17.48 -76.82 114.82
C ASP A 299 17.22 -77.93 113.77
N GLU A 300 18.16 -78.89 113.72
CA GLU A 300 17.78 -80.30 113.98
C GLU A 300 17.28 -80.37 115.43
N ASP A 301 15.96 -80.37 115.61
CA ASP A 301 15.19 -81.07 116.65
C ASP A 301 13.85 -80.37 116.84
N ASP A 302 12.79 -81.12 116.54
CA ASP A 302 11.45 -81.07 117.17
C ASP A 302 10.63 -79.76 117.05
N ASP A 303 9.33 -79.75 116.79
CA ASP A 303 8.33 -80.76 116.45
C ASP A 303 7.02 -79.96 116.17
N LEU A 304 6.06 -80.62 115.52
CA LEU A 304 4.60 -80.40 115.66
C LEU A 304 3.86 -79.19 115.00
N GLU A 305 2.88 -79.60 114.18
CA GLU A 305 1.50 -79.11 114.06
C GLU A 305 1.12 -77.91 113.14
N ASN A 306 0.52 -78.28 111.99
CA ASN A 306 -0.73 -77.80 111.34
C ASN A 306 -1.64 -76.76 112.08
N PRO A 307 -2.72 -76.18 111.48
CA PRO A 307 -3.06 -75.86 110.08
C PRO A 307 -3.84 -74.51 109.86
N THR A 308 -4.00 -74.11 108.58
CA THR A 308 -5.19 -73.45 107.95
C THR A 308 -5.69 -72.00 108.26
N PHE A 309 -6.37 -71.46 107.21
CA PHE A 309 -7.23 -70.26 107.07
C PHE A 309 -6.52 -68.93 106.79
N GLY A 310 -6.87 -68.08 105.80
CA GLY A 310 -7.95 -68.05 104.81
C GLY A 310 -8.26 -66.59 104.40
N ARG A 311 -8.94 -66.40 103.25
CA ARG A 311 -9.72 -65.21 102.79
C ARG A 311 -8.94 -63.97 102.29
N LYS A 312 -9.42 -63.14 101.34
CA LYS A 312 -10.44 -63.16 100.26
C LYS A 312 -10.46 -61.73 99.65
N ARG A 313 -10.83 -61.61 98.35
CA ARG A 313 -11.52 -60.46 97.69
C ARG A 313 -10.68 -59.19 97.39
N LYS A 314 -10.91 -58.34 96.37
CA LYS A 314 -11.97 -58.12 95.34
C LYS A 314 -11.40 -57.05 94.34
N PHE A 315 -11.55 -57.19 93.01
CA PHE A 315 -12.48 -56.48 92.08
C PHE A 315 -12.20 -55.00 91.68
N GLY A 316 -12.39 -54.72 90.38
CA GLY A 316 -12.63 -53.42 89.72
C GLY A 316 -11.58 -53.10 88.64
N ASP A 317 -11.74 -53.41 87.35
CA ASP A 317 -12.63 -52.89 86.28
C ASP A 317 -12.32 -51.46 85.76
N ILE A 318 -12.52 -51.28 84.44
CA ILE A 318 -12.82 -50.02 83.67
C ILE A 318 -11.59 -49.21 83.19
N GLU A 319 -11.38 -48.76 81.93
CA GLU A 319 -12.05 -48.83 80.61
C GLU A 319 -11.03 -48.36 79.53
N MET A 320 -11.20 -48.82 78.29
CA MET A 320 -10.80 -48.06 77.09
C MET A 320 -11.91 -47.08 76.70
N PRO A 321 -11.61 -46.07 75.88
CA PRO A 321 -12.40 -45.92 74.67
C PRO A 321 -11.56 -45.72 73.39
N HIS A 322 -12.12 -46.24 72.31
CA HIS A 322 -11.74 -46.07 70.91
C HIS A 322 -12.37 -44.79 70.29
N ALA A 323 -11.95 -44.52 69.03
CA ALA A 323 -12.46 -43.59 68.00
C ALA A 323 -11.65 -42.28 67.90
N ASP A 324 -11.13 -41.85 66.75
CA ASP A 324 -11.16 -42.27 65.34
C ASP A 324 -9.81 -41.95 64.67
#